data_AF-A0A6D2IDY6-F1
#
_entry.id   AF-A0A6D2IDY6-F1
#
_cell.length_a   1.000
_cell.length_b   1.000
_cell.length_c   1.000
_cell.angle_alpha   90.00
_cell.angle_beta   90.00
_cell.angle_gamma   90.00
#
_symmetry.space_group_name_H-M   'P 1'
#
loop_
_entity.id
_entity.type
_entity.pdbx_description
1 polymer ?
#
loop_
_entity_poly.entity_id
_entity_poly.type
_entity_poly.pdbx_seq_one_letter_code
_entity_poly.pdbx_strand_id
1 'polypeptide(L)'
;MEAVREGNWYLSSARSDTIQNLQILLTTMAIPAEERGPDVFLWRSAAGNYLPSFSSKGTWEQLWQKTQTVPWSDVVWFHQTIPRTSFTLWLVFLSRLPTRDRLRVWGMNVQAICPLCSLEKESHGHLFFSCSYSAALWNLFALPIYG
;
A
#
# COMPACT_ATOMS: atom_id res chain seq x y z
N MET A 1 15.35 4.70 28.23
CA MET A 1 16.16 3.47 28.20
C MET A 1 17.57 3.93 27.97
N GLU A 2 18.41 3.90 29.01
CA GLU A 2 19.80 4.34 28.88
C GLU A 2 20.60 3.24 28.17
N ALA A 3 21.17 3.58 27.02
CA ALA A 3 22.03 2.68 26.24
C ALA A 3 23.40 2.45 26.92
N VAL A 4 23.69 3.17 28.00
CA VAL A 4 24.93 3.13 28.78
C VAL A 4 24.56 3.02 30.26
N ARG A 5 25.22 2.11 30.99
CA ARG A 5 25.12 2.01 32.45
C ARG A 5 26.52 1.89 33.04
N GLU A 6 26.81 2.64 34.10
CA GLU A 6 28.10 2.57 34.82
C GLU A 6 29.32 2.69 33.90
N GLY A 7 29.24 3.54 32.87
CA GLY A 7 30.34 3.72 31.92
C GLY A 7 30.57 2.53 30.98
N ASN A 8 29.56 1.70 30.73
CA ASN A 8 29.59 0.60 29.75
C ASN A 8 28.34 0.59 28.87
N TRP A 9 28.48 0.15 27.61
CA TRP A 9 27.35 -0.09 26.72
C TRP A 9 26.42 -1.17 27.29
N TYR A 10 25.15 -0.83 27.49
CA TYR A 10 24.12 -1.75 27.94
C TYR A 10 23.27 -2.21 26.75
N LEU A 11 23.75 -3.26 26.06
CA LEU A 11 23.13 -3.82 24.85
C LEU A 11 22.48 -5.18 25.17
N SER A 12 21.26 -5.40 24.68
CA SER A 12 20.60 -6.71 24.80
C SER A 12 21.32 -7.79 23.98
N SER A 13 21.16 -9.08 24.32
CA SER A 13 21.77 -10.17 23.55
C SER A 13 21.40 -10.11 22.05
N ALA A 14 22.38 -10.19 21.16
CA ALA A 14 22.12 -10.27 19.73
C ALA A 14 21.29 -11.52 19.38
N ARG A 15 20.23 -11.34 18.59
CA ARG A 15 19.37 -12.43 18.09
C ARG A 15 19.57 -12.72 16.59
N SER A 16 20.53 -12.04 15.97
CA SER A 16 20.91 -12.21 14.57
C SER A 16 22.34 -11.68 14.34
N ASP A 17 22.98 -12.16 13.28
CA ASP A 17 24.34 -11.74 12.90
C ASP A 17 24.42 -10.23 12.62
N THR A 18 23.37 -9.64 12.03
CA THR A 18 23.29 -8.20 11.78
C THR A 18 23.33 -7.41 13.09
N ILE A 19 22.59 -7.87 14.11
CA ILE A 19 22.59 -7.21 15.42
C ILE A 19 23.95 -7.41 16.11
N GLN A 20 24.56 -8.61 15.99
CA GLN A 20 25.87 -8.87 16.56
C GLN A 20 26.95 -7.97 15.95
N ASN A 21 26.98 -7.82 14.62
CA ASN A 21 27.91 -6.92 13.94
C ASN A 21 27.71 -5.45 14.36
N LEU A 22 26.46 -5.02 14.51
CA LEU A 22 26.14 -3.68 15.00
C LEU A 22 26.63 -3.48 16.44
N GLN A 23 26.43 -4.47 17.31
CA GLN A 23 26.90 -4.42 18.71
C GLN A 23 28.42 -4.35 18.80
N ILE A 24 29.15 -5.17 18.02
CA ILE A 24 30.60 -5.12 17.92
C ILE A 24 31.03 -3.70 17.54
N LEU A 25 30.43 -3.12 16.50
CA LEU A 25 30.77 -1.78 16.03
C LEU A 25 30.50 -0.71 17.10
N LEU A 26 29.35 -0.77 17.80
CA LEU A 26 29.04 0.14 18.91
C LEU A 26 30.07 0.03 20.04
N THR A 27 30.51 -1.17 20.40
CA THR A 27 31.51 -1.36 21.47
C THR A 27 32.90 -0.83 21.12
N THR A 28 33.19 -0.57 19.85
CA THR A 28 34.43 0.10 19.43
C THR A 28 34.36 1.63 19.47
N MET A 29 33.15 2.20 19.63
CA MET A 29 32.93 3.63 19.70
C MET A 29 33.05 4.13 21.14
N ALA A 30 33.57 5.35 21.30
CA ALA A 30 33.59 6.02 22.60
C ALA A 30 32.16 6.22 23.11
N ILE A 31 31.98 5.99 24.42
CA ILE A 31 30.70 6.17 25.10
C ILE A 31 30.28 7.64 24.97
N PRO A 32 28.98 7.92 24.71
CA PRO A 32 28.47 9.29 24.70
C PRO A 32 28.79 9.99 26.02
N ALA A 33 29.56 11.07 25.94
CA ALA A 33 29.89 11.88 27.12
C ALA A 33 28.68 12.73 27.53
N GLU A 34 28.39 12.79 28.83
CA GLU A 34 27.28 13.55 29.41
C GLU A 34 27.38 15.06 29.08
N GLU A 35 28.60 15.53 28.83
CA GLU A 35 28.94 16.89 28.40
C GLU A 35 28.34 17.28 27.02
N ARG A 36 27.92 16.30 26.21
CA ARG A 36 27.34 16.54 24.88
C ARG A 36 25.88 16.98 24.92
N GLY A 37 25.29 17.04 26.10
CA GLY A 37 23.88 17.41 26.31
C GLY A 37 22.93 16.22 26.13
N PRO A 38 21.62 16.45 26.32
CA PRO A 38 20.61 15.41 26.23
C PRO A 38 20.44 14.90 24.80
N ASP A 39 19.99 13.64 24.66
CA ASP A 39 19.62 13.05 23.38
C ASP A 39 18.53 13.88 22.69
N VAL A 40 18.73 14.15 21.39
CA VAL A 40 17.76 14.87 20.55
C VAL A 40 17.29 13.97 19.42
N PHE A 41 15.98 13.88 19.24
CA PHE A 41 15.38 13.20 18.09
C PHE A 41 15.40 14.12 16.88
N LEU A 42 16.01 13.66 15.78
CA LEU A 42 16.00 14.37 14.52
C LEU A 42 15.37 13.49 13.43
N TRP A 43 14.60 14.14 12.56
CA TRP A 43 13.92 13.52 11.43
C TRP A 43 14.75 13.71 10.17
N ARG A 44 15.05 12.61 9.48
CA ARG A 44 15.71 12.70 8.18
C ARG A 44 14.74 13.29 7.16
N SER A 45 15.20 14.30 6.43
CA SER A 45 14.48 14.96 5.34
C SER A 45 14.85 14.37 3.98
N ALA A 46 14.03 14.63 2.96
CA ALA A 46 14.28 14.18 1.60
C ALA A 46 15.58 14.74 1.01
N ALA A 47 16.04 15.90 1.50
CA ALA A 47 17.31 16.52 1.12
C ALA A 47 18.53 15.85 1.80
N GLY A 48 18.33 14.81 2.62
CA GLY A 48 19.39 14.13 3.36
C GLY A 48 19.78 14.76 4.70
N ASN A 49 19.26 15.96 4.99
CA ASN A 49 19.52 16.67 6.25
C ASN A 49 18.63 16.15 7.39
N TYR A 50 19.05 16.38 8.63
CA TYR A 50 18.32 16.05 9.85
C TYR A 50 17.65 17.29 10.45
N LEU A 51 16.35 17.21 10.71
CA LEU A 51 15.52 18.33 11.19
C LEU A 51 14.89 18.03 12.56
N PRO A 52 14.70 19.04 13.42
CA PRO A 52 14.06 18.85 14.73
C PRO A 52 12.54 18.64 14.63
N SER A 53 11.92 18.98 13.50
CA SER A 53 10.47 18.87 13.30
C SER A 53 10.10 17.73 12.36
N PHE A 54 9.01 17.05 12.70
CA PHE A 54 8.42 16.01 11.86
C PHE A 54 7.54 16.63 10.77
N SER A 55 7.63 16.09 9.57
CA SER A 55 6.69 16.38 8.48
C SER A 55 6.10 15.08 7.94
N SER A 56 4.80 14.89 8.11
CA SER A 56 4.10 13.73 7.52
C SER A 56 4.26 13.73 6.00
N LYS A 57 4.16 14.90 5.36
CA LYS A 57 4.37 15.05 3.91
C LYS A 57 5.80 14.69 3.50
N GLY A 58 6.80 15.28 4.15
CA GLY A 58 8.21 15.03 3.81
C GLY A 58 8.65 13.59 4.09
N THR A 59 8.05 12.95 5.09
CA THR A 59 8.28 11.53 5.38
C THR A 59 7.59 10.65 4.35
N TRP A 60 6.33 10.96 3.99
CA TRP A 60 5.60 10.27 2.94
C TRP A 60 6.35 10.32 1.61
N GLU A 61 6.83 11.48 1.21
CA GLU A 61 7.59 11.66 -0.04
C GLU A 61 8.91 10.87 -0.05
N GLN A 62 9.54 10.64 1.11
CA GLN A 62 10.75 9.80 1.21
C GLN A 62 10.45 8.30 1.15
N LEU A 63 9.36 7.87 1.80
CA LEU A 63 8.95 6.46 1.81
C LEU A 63 8.27 6.07 0.49
N TRP A 64 7.63 7.03 -0.18
CA TRP A 64 6.83 6.79 -1.37
C TRP A 64 7.67 6.91 -2.63
N GLN A 65 7.86 5.78 -3.32
CA GLN A 65 8.38 5.78 -4.67
C GLN A 65 7.29 6.24 -5.63
N LYS A 66 7.50 7.38 -6.29
CA LYS A 66 6.60 7.86 -7.34
C LYS A 66 6.52 6.80 -8.44
N THR A 67 5.40 6.08 -8.47
CA THR A 67 5.09 5.14 -9.53
C THR A 67 4.46 5.90 -10.70
N GLN A 68 4.62 5.39 -11.92
CA GLN A 68 3.97 5.95 -13.10
C GLN A 68 2.46 6.01 -12.90
N THR A 69 1.85 7.13 -13.30
CA THR A 69 0.39 7.25 -13.35
C THR A 69 -0.16 6.24 -14.35
N VAL A 70 -1.07 5.41 -13.87
CA VAL A 70 -1.75 4.39 -14.69
C VAL A 70 -2.78 5.06 -15.61
N PRO A 71 -2.93 4.61 -16.88
CA PRO A 71 -3.85 5.27 -17.83
C PRO A 71 -5.31 5.31 -17.38
N TRP A 72 -5.72 4.39 -16.50
CA TRP A 72 -7.08 4.31 -15.98
C TRP A 72 -7.34 5.22 -14.76
N SER A 73 -6.34 5.98 -14.27
CA SER A 73 -6.49 6.82 -13.07
C SER A 73 -7.66 7.79 -13.17
N ASP A 74 -7.81 8.42 -14.33
CA ASP A 74 -8.76 9.50 -14.53
C ASP A 74 -10.19 8.96 -14.65
N VAL A 75 -10.34 7.71 -15.08
CA VAL A 75 -11.62 6.99 -15.10
C VAL A 75 -12.08 6.66 -13.68
N VAL A 76 -11.15 6.34 -12.79
CA VAL A 76 -11.44 5.99 -11.40
C VAL A 76 -11.64 7.22 -10.52
N TRP A 77 -10.85 8.28 -10.72
CA TRP A 77 -10.73 9.41 -9.80
C TRP A 77 -11.15 10.76 -10.42
N PHE A 78 -12.33 10.84 -11.04
CA PHE A 78 -12.86 12.09 -11.58
C PHE A 78 -13.66 12.89 -10.53
N HIS A 79 -13.79 14.21 -10.73
CA HIS A 79 -14.29 15.15 -9.71
C HIS A 79 -15.72 14.86 -9.21
N GLN A 80 -16.58 14.28 -10.03
CA GLN A 80 -17.99 14.03 -9.71
C GLN A 80 -18.26 12.58 -9.29
N THR A 81 -17.20 11.82 -8.98
CA THR A 81 -17.35 10.41 -8.62
C THR A 81 -17.88 10.24 -7.19
N ILE A 82 -18.71 9.22 -7.00
CA ILE A 82 -19.12 8.78 -5.66
C ILE A 82 -17.96 7.92 -5.10
N PRO A 83 -17.41 8.22 -3.91
CA PRO A 83 -16.24 7.49 -3.39
C PRO A 83 -16.39 5.96 -3.38
N ARG A 84 -17.61 5.47 -3.11
CA ARG A 84 -17.94 4.03 -3.16
C ARG A 84 -17.79 3.45 -4.56
N THR A 85 -18.24 4.15 -5.60
CA THR A 85 -18.15 3.67 -6.99
C THR A 85 -16.71 3.73 -7.48
N SER A 86 -15.96 4.78 -7.16
CA SER A 86 -14.51 4.85 -7.44
C SER A 86 -13.74 3.73 -6.78
N PHE A 87 -13.98 3.46 -5.49
CA PHE A 87 -13.30 2.38 -4.79
C PHE A 87 -13.59 1.02 -5.43
N THR A 88 -14.85 0.78 -5.81
CA THR A 88 -15.24 -0.45 -6.50
C THR A 88 -14.55 -0.55 -7.86
N LEU A 89 -14.57 0.52 -8.65
CA LEU A 89 -13.97 0.55 -9.99
C LEU A 89 -12.45 0.40 -9.94
N TRP A 90 -11.80 1.02 -8.95
CA TRP A 90 -10.38 0.82 -8.67
C TRP A 90 -10.05 -0.66 -8.43
N LEU A 91 -10.87 -1.37 -7.64
CA LEU A 91 -10.71 -2.81 -7.43
C LEU A 91 -10.99 -3.62 -8.70
N VAL A 92 -11.89 -3.18 -9.59
CA VAL A 92 -12.10 -3.80 -10.91
C VAL A 92 -10.84 -3.71 -11.76
N PHE A 93 -10.26 -2.51 -11.90
CA PHE A 93 -9.04 -2.31 -12.71
C PHE A 93 -7.84 -3.09 -12.16
N LEU A 94 -7.77 -3.25 -10.84
CA LEU A 94 -6.74 -4.08 -10.20
C LEU A 94 -7.05 -5.59 -10.21
N SER A 95 -8.21 -6.00 -10.75
CA SER A 95 -8.73 -7.38 -10.68
C SER A 95 -8.75 -7.93 -9.26
N ARG A 96 -9.14 -7.11 -8.28
CA ARG A 96 -9.11 -7.42 -6.83
C ARG A 96 -10.48 -7.72 -6.22
N LEU A 97 -11.59 -7.59 -6.97
CA LEU A 97 -12.89 -8.05 -6.47
C LEU A 97 -12.96 -9.58 -6.35
N PRO A 98 -13.76 -10.13 -5.41
CA PRO A 98 -13.91 -11.57 -5.20
C PRO A 98 -14.81 -12.26 -6.25
N THR A 99 -14.39 -12.26 -7.51
CA THR A 99 -15.05 -12.99 -8.62
C THR A 99 -14.81 -14.50 -8.51
N ARG A 100 -15.72 -15.35 -9.02
CA ARG A 100 -15.63 -16.82 -8.89
C ARG A 100 -14.31 -17.40 -9.43
N ASP A 101 -13.72 -16.86 -10.49
CA ASP A 101 -12.39 -17.28 -10.95
C ASP A 101 -11.31 -17.10 -9.87
N ARG A 102 -11.28 -15.97 -9.17
CA ARG A 102 -10.34 -15.71 -8.06
C ARG A 102 -10.65 -16.55 -6.83
N LEU A 103 -11.93 -16.69 -6.48
CA LEU A 103 -12.35 -17.52 -5.35
C LEU A 103 -11.92 -18.98 -5.52
N ARG A 104 -11.97 -19.49 -6.75
CA ARG A 104 -11.49 -20.85 -7.07
C ARG A 104 -9.97 -20.96 -6.98
N VAL A 105 -9.22 -19.93 -7.36
CA VAL A 105 -7.75 -19.87 -7.15
C VAL A 105 -7.42 -19.92 -5.66
N TRP A 106 -8.27 -19.36 -4.79
CA TRP A 106 -8.14 -19.48 -3.33
C TRP A 106 -8.59 -20.82 -2.76
N GLY A 107 -8.94 -21.80 -3.61
CA GLY A 107 -9.34 -23.14 -3.18
C GLY A 107 -10.80 -23.24 -2.71
N MET A 108 -11.63 -22.21 -2.93
CA MET A 108 -13.04 -22.30 -2.56
C MET A 108 -13.85 -23.09 -3.60
N ASN A 109 -14.71 -23.99 -3.11
CA ASN A 109 -15.61 -24.79 -3.93
C ASN A 109 -16.83 -23.97 -4.38
N VAL A 110 -16.63 -23.08 -5.35
CA VAL A 110 -17.69 -22.29 -5.98
C VAL A 110 -17.83 -22.64 -7.46
N GLN A 111 -19.05 -22.55 -7.99
CA GLN A 111 -19.29 -22.74 -9.42
C GLN A 111 -18.50 -21.71 -10.25
N ALA A 112 -18.07 -22.09 -11.45
CA ALA A 112 -17.30 -21.20 -12.32
C ALA A 112 -18.16 -20.22 -13.12
N ILE A 113 -19.44 -20.51 -13.29
CA ILE A 113 -20.36 -19.83 -14.21
C ILE A 113 -20.67 -18.43 -13.67
N CYS A 114 -20.84 -17.44 -14.53
CA CYS A 114 -21.26 -16.09 -14.19
C CYS A 114 -22.68 -16.10 -13.60
N PRO A 115 -22.92 -15.54 -12.41
CA PRO A 115 -24.25 -15.54 -11.80
C PRO A 115 -25.26 -14.63 -12.52
N LEU A 116 -24.79 -13.70 -13.37
CA LEU A 116 -25.66 -12.75 -14.06
C LEU A 116 -26.22 -13.31 -15.36
N CYS A 117 -25.35 -13.82 -16.25
CA CYS A 117 -25.78 -14.35 -17.54
C CYS A 117 -26.04 -15.86 -17.50
N SER A 118 -25.44 -16.60 -16.55
CA SER A 118 -25.47 -18.07 -16.50
C SER A 118 -24.94 -18.80 -17.75
N LEU A 119 -24.18 -18.11 -18.62
CA LEU A 119 -23.70 -18.65 -19.91
C LEU A 119 -22.20 -18.94 -19.91
N GLU A 120 -21.38 -17.99 -19.46
CA GLU A 120 -19.91 -18.10 -19.48
C GLU A 120 -19.33 -18.12 -18.06
N LYS A 121 -18.01 -18.30 -17.94
CA LYS A 121 -17.31 -18.26 -16.65
C LYS A 121 -17.21 -16.82 -16.12
N GLU A 122 -17.39 -16.63 -14.82
CA GLU A 122 -17.20 -15.31 -14.19
C GLU A 122 -15.71 -14.95 -14.14
N SER A 123 -15.40 -13.74 -14.61
CA SER A 123 -14.14 -13.02 -14.41
C SER A 123 -14.45 -11.53 -14.39
N HIS A 124 -13.53 -10.66 -13.96
CA HIS A 124 -13.74 -9.19 -14.08
C HIS A 124 -14.02 -8.79 -15.53
N GLY A 125 -13.27 -9.35 -16.47
CA GLY A 125 -13.43 -9.13 -17.91
C GLY A 125 -14.86 -9.43 -18.37
N HIS A 126 -15.33 -10.63 -18.04
CA HIS A 126 -16.68 -11.04 -18.38
C HIS A 126 -17.73 -10.19 -17.65
N LEU A 127 -17.64 -10.10 -16.32
CA LEU A 127 -18.64 -9.46 -15.47
C LEU A 127 -18.92 -8.00 -15.86
N PHE A 128 -17.89 -7.23 -16.23
CA PHE A 128 -18.04 -5.80 -16.53
C PHE A 128 -18.11 -5.46 -18.01
N PHE A 129 -17.48 -6.26 -18.89
CA PHE A 129 -17.27 -5.85 -20.30
C PHE A 129 -17.88 -6.79 -21.36
N SER A 130 -18.02 -8.10 -21.12
CA SER A 130 -18.56 -9.03 -22.13
C SER A 130 -19.83 -9.79 -21.71
N CYS A 131 -20.26 -9.66 -20.45
CA CYS A 131 -21.49 -10.28 -19.96
C CYS A 131 -22.72 -9.64 -20.64
N SER A 132 -23.55 -10.47 -21.26
CA SER A 132 -24.78 -10.03 -21.95
C SER A 132 -25.74 -9.28 -21.03
N TYR A 133 -25.85 -9.72 -19.77
CA TYR A 133 -26.66 -9.05 -18.76
C TYR A 133 -26.11 -7.65 -18.44
N SER A 134 -24.80 -7.53 -18.21
CA SER A 134 -24.16 -6.24 -17.94
C SER A 134 -24.24 -5.30 -19.14
N ALA A 135 -24.06 -5.81 -20.35
CA ALA A 135 -24.23 -5.04 -21.59
C ALA A 135 -25.66 -4.48 -21.72
N ALA A 136 -26.68 -5.26 -21.37
CA ALA A 136 -28.07 -4.78 -21.36
C ALA A 136 -28.28 -3.63 -20.35
N LEU A 137 -27.68 -3.72 -19.16
CA LEU A 137 -27.71 -2.64 -18.18
C LEU A 137 -26.99 -1.38 -18.68
N TRP A 138 -25.81 -1.53 -19.28
CA TRP A 138 -25.09 -0.39 -19.85
C TRP A 138 -25.91 0.32 -20.91
N ASN A 139 -26.54 -0.43 -21.82
CA ASN A 139 -27.42 0.16 -22.82
C ASN A 139 -28.60 0.90 -22.17
N LEU A 140 -29.22 0.32 -21.13
CA LEU A 140 -30.33 0.96 -20.44
C LEU A 140 -29.95 2.30 -19.80
N PHE A 141 -28.78 2.38 -19.15
CA PHE A 141 -28.38 3.56 -18.37
C PHE A 141 -27.51 4.57 -19.13
N ALA A 142 -26.81 4.15 -20.20
CA ALA A 142 -25.94 5.05 -20.98
C ALA A 142 -26.66 5.76 -22.13
N LEU A 143 -27.78 5.21 -22.64
CA LEU A 143 -28.56 5.84 -23.71
C LEU A 143 -29.12 7.24 -23.37
N PRO A 144 -29.58 7.54 -22.13
CA PRO A 144 -30.11 8.86 -21.78
C PRO A 144 -29.06 9.96 -21.62
N ILE A 145 -27.76 9.64 -21.67
CA ILE A 145 -26.67 10.61 -21.42
C ILE A 145 -26.16 11.22 -22.74
N TYR A 146 -26.47 10.60 -23.88
CA TYR A 146 -26.05 11.04 -25.22
C TYR A 146 -27.22 11.45 -26.13
N GLY A 147 -28.44 11.57 -25.59
CA GLY A 147 -29.65 11.99 -26.29
C GLY A 147 -30.10 13.39 -25.89
#